data_AF-A0AAU1GRJ3-F1
#
_entry.id   AF-A0AAU1GRJ3-F1
#
_cell.length_a   1.000
_cell.length_b   1.000
_cell.length_c   1.000
_cell.angle_alpha   90.00
_cell.angle_beta   90.00
_cell.angle_gamma   90.00
#
_symmetry.space_group_name_H-M   'P 1'
#
loop_
_entity.id
_entity.type
_entity.pdbx_description
1 polymer ?
#
loop_
_entity_poly.entity_id
_entity_poly.type
_entity_poly.pdbx_seq_one_letter_code
_entity_poly.pdbx_strand_id
1 'polypeptide(L)'
;MSNDLVVILTALNLEYQAVRRKLASPQVHRHERGTRFEVGTVQGTSCRVALGLTNKGNHSAAVIAERAIQEFSPVAVLFVGVAGALWESARLGDVVMATHVYAYHGGTSEDDGLKPRPRVWETAHGISQLGLHLARVNDWADDMPGHVHAPQVRFGAIAAGEVVQNSKISAEARWIRQHYNDALAIEMEAAGVAQAGHLNGASVAIIRGISDRADGTKSSAEDRNWQPRAAANAAAFAARLAVELVGEQEQIAMSQEDRAHRAGSFKESVSNTAHNSTVGIMAGSVKESSVYVNADPKVISPADLVAELDSFREQLKRHHAEGAVDDDTDREAQAELGFARRAARENTPESYKRATMALKRLRGLIAESPELVSRLAPLVVAAGDLS
;
A
#
# COMPACT_ATOMS: atom_id res chain seq x y z
N MET A 1 13.91 -7.49 6.49
CA MET A 1 13.13 -8.56 7.16
C MET A 1 12.36 -9.28 6.07
N SER A 2 12.21 -10.60 6.16
CA SER A 2 11.50 -11.38 5.13
C SER A 2 10.06 -10.85 5.01
N ASN A 3 9.67 -10.40 3.81
CA ASN A 3 8.36 -9.82 3.49
C ASN A 3 7.31 -10.94 3.27
N ASP A 4 7.31 -11.95 4.15
CA ASP A 4 6.60 -13.23 3.98
C ASP A 4 5.51 -13.47 5.03
N LEU A 5 5.14 -12.43 5.78
CA LEU A 5 4.28 -12.55 6.94
C LEU A 5 2.95 -11.82 6.74
N VAL A 6 1.87 -12.53 7.01
CA VAL A 6 0.50 -11.98 7.10
C VAL A 6 0.10 -11.90 8.57
N VAL A 7 -0.47 -10.78 8.98
CA VAL A 7 -1.08 -10.65 10.31
C VAL A 7 -2.53 -11.09 10.21
N ILE A 8 -2.97 -12.02 11.06
CA ILE A 8 -4.38 -12.36 11.22
C ILE A 8 -4.85 -11.90 12.59
N LEU A 9 -5.89 -11.08 12.62
CA LEU A 9 -6.51 -10.58 13.84
C LEU A 9 -7.92 -11.16 14.00
N THR A 10 -8.31 -11.40 15.24
CA THR A 10 -9.64 -11.93 15.61
C THR A 10 -10.17 -11.20 16.84
N ALA A 11 -11.49 -11.12 17.01
CA ALA A 11 -12.09 -10.39 18.13
C ALA A 11 -12.43 -11.32 19.32
N LEU A 12 -12.78 -12.58 19.04
CA LEU A 12 -13.25 -13.57 20.02
C LEU A 12 -12.30 -14.76 20.11
N ASN A 13 -12.21 -15.37 21.30
CA ASN A 13 -11.41 -16.58 21.50
C ASN A 13 -11.81 -17.73 20.56
N LEU A 14 -13.11 -17.87 20.24
CA LEU A 14 -13.55 -18.94 19.34
C LEU A 14 -13.01 -18.75 17.91
N GLU A 15 -12.95 -17.50 17.46
CA GLU A 15 -12.41 -17.11 16.15
C GLU A 15 -10.89 -17.31 16.14
N TYR A 16 -10.22 -16.88 17.22
CA TYR A 16 -8.81 -17.13 17.45
C TYR A 16 -8.49 -18.62 17.36
N GLN A 17 -9.25 -19.47 18.05
CA GLN A 17 -9.06 -20.93 17.99
C GLN A 17 -9.38 -21.52 16.62
N ALA A 18 -10.26 -20.91 15.83
CA ALA A 18 -10.52 -21.33 14.46
C ALA A 18 -9.32 -21.07 13.55
N VAL A 19 -8.71 -19.88 13.63
CA VAL A 19 -7.49 -19.55 12.87
C VAL A 19 -6.31 -20.36 13.37
N ARG A 20 -6.12 -20.47 14.69
CA ARG A 20 -5.02 -21.22 15.30
C ARG A 20 -4.96 -22.68 14.83
N ARG A 21 -6.12 -23.32 14.61
CA ARG A 21 -6.21 -24.69 14.07
C ARG A 21 -5.69 -24.83 12.64
N LYS A 22 -5.54 -23.74 11.90
CA LYS A 22 -4.94 -23.69 10.55
C LYS A 22 -3.43 -23.51 10.57
N LEU A 23 -2.84 -23.29 11.74
CA LEU A 23 -1.42 -23.05 11.90
C LEU A 23 -0.69 -24.32 12.34
N ALA A 24 0.53 -24.49 11.84
CA ALA A 24 1.50 -25.47 12.30
C ALA A 24 2.46 -24.81 13.30
N SER A 25 2.68 -25.49 14.42
CA SER A 25 3.65 -25.12 15.46
C SER A 25 3.62 -23.64 15.91
N PRO A 26 2.45 -23.07 16.27
CA PRO A 26 2.38 -21.68 16.72
C PRO A 26 3.20 -21.46 17.99
N GLN A 27 4.07 -20.46 17.97
CA GLN A 27 4.90 -20.03 19.10
C GLN A 27 4.45 -18.67 19.60
N VAL A 28 4.48 -18.48 20.92
CA VAL A 28 4.08 -17.21 21.53
C VAL A 28 5.14 -16.14 21.24
N HIS A 29 4.73 -15.08 20.57
CA HIS A 29 5.49 -13.84 20.40
C HIS A 29 4.96 -12.78 21.38
N ARG A 30 5.86 -12.20 22.18
CA ARG A 30 5.50 -11.21 23.21
C ARG A 30 5.98 -9.83 22.78
N HIS A 31 5.03 -8.94 22.51
CA HIS A 31 5.32 -7.53 22.28
C HIS A 31 5.77 -6.85 23.60
N GLU A 32 6.68 -5.88 23.53
CA GLU A 32 7.24 -5.19 24.70
C GLU A 32 6.19 -4.55 25.63
N ARG A 33 5.07 -4.11 25.05
CA ARG A 33 3.90 -3.55 25.77
C ARG A 33 2.90 -4.59 26.27
N GLY A 34 3.26 -5.88 26.27
CA GLY A 34 2.48 -6.96 26.88
C GLY A 34 1.45 -7.65 25.97
N THR A 35 1.20 -7.16 24.75
CA THR A 35 0.38 -7.87 23.77
C THR A 35 1.03 -9.19 23.38
N ARG A 36 0.22 -10.24 23.26
CA ARG A 36 0.67 -11.57 22.85
C ARG A 36 0.12 -11.92 21.49
N PHE A 37 1.01 -12.34 20.62
CA PHE A 37 0.70 -12.93 19.33
C PHE A 37 1.14 -14.40 19.35
N GLU A 38 0.58 -15.20 18.47
CA GLU A 38 1.13 -16.51 18.13
C GLU A 38 1.63 -16.47 16.70
N VAL A 39 2.90 -16.84 16.48
CA VAL A 39 3.51 -16.88 15.15
C VAL A 39 3.72 -18.34 14.76
N GLY A 40 3.19 -18.72 13.60
CA GLY A 40 3.34 -20.05 13.04
C GLY A 40 3.29 -20.00 11.51
N THR A 41 3.18 -21.16 10.87
CA THR A 41 2.95 -21.23 9.42
C THR A 41 1.58 -21.81 9.11
N VAL A 42 0.96 -21.43 8.00
CA VAL A 42 -0.24 -22.12 7.51
C VAL A 42 0.13 -23.57 7.21
N GLN A 43 -0.67 -24.53 7.72
CA GLN A 43 -0.40 -25.96 7.60
C GLN A 43 -0.11 -26.37 6.14
N GLY A 44 0.98 -27.13 5.95
CA GLY A 44 1.40 -27.59 4.62
C GLY A 44 2.08 -26.54 3.75
N THR A 45 2.35 -25.33 4.26
CA THR A 45 2.96 -24.24 3.49
C THR A 45 4.07 -23.53 4.27
N SER A 46 4.84 -22.66 3.59
CA SER A 46 5.82 -21.75 4.19
C SER A 46 5.23 -20.41 4.65
N CYS A 47 3.96 -20.12 4.34
CA CYS A 47 3.31 -18.85 4.64
C CYS A 47 3.29 -18.59 6.15
N ARG A 48 3.95 -17.53 6.61
CA ARG A 48 4.04 -17.17 8.03
C ARG A 48 2.84 -16.31 8.43
N VAL A 49 2.25 -16.64 9.56
CA VAL A 49 1.11 -15.90 10.13
C VAL A 49 1.41 -15.48 11.55
N ALA A 50 1.21 -14.19 11.84
CA ALA A 50 1.13 -13.67 13.20
C ALA A 50 -0.34 -13.51 13.60
N LEU A 51 -0.81 -14.35 14.51
CA LEU A 51 -2.19 -14.40 15.00
C LEU A 51 -2.34 -13.58 16.30
N GLY A 52 -3.23 -12.59 16.30
CA GLY A 52 -3.55 -11.74 17.45
C GLY A 52 -5.04 -11.72 17.82
N LEU A 53 -5.32 -11.42 19.09
CA LEU A 53 -6.67 -11.19 19.61
C LEU A 53 -6.85 -9.71 19.93
N THR A 54 -7.87 -9.08 19.34
CA THR A 54 -8.15 -7.65 19.52
C THR A 54 -9.11 -7.33 20.65
N ASN A 55 -9.91 -8.30 21.09
CA ASN A 55 -11.18 -8.08 21.81
C ASN A 55 -12.24 -7.36 20.96
N LYS A 56 -13.42 -7.20 21.55
CA LYS A 56 -14.59 -6.57 20.92
C LYS A 56 -14.47 -5.04 20.86
N GLY A 57 -15.12 -4.45 19.87
CA GLY A 57 -15.22 -3.01 19.64
C GLY A 57 -14.10 -2.41 18.79
N ASN A 58 -14.43 -1.38 18.01
CA ASN A 58 -13.49 -0.80 17.03
C ASN A 58 -12.27 -0.15 17.68
N HIS A 59 -12.40 0.41 18.88
CA HIS A 59 -11.30 1.07 19.59
C HIS A 59 -10.16 0.10 19.90
N SER A 60 -10.50 -1.04 20.51
CA SER A 60 -9.51 -2.07 20.85
C SER A 60 -8.94 -2.71 19.58
N ALA A 61 -9.78 -2.95 18.58
CA ALA A 61 -9.38 -3.45 17.28
C ALA A 61 -8.38 -2.54 16.55
N ALA A 62 -8.61 -1.22 16.56
CA ALA A 62 -7.70 -0.26 15.96
C ALA A 62 -6.32 -0.25 16.64
N VAL A 63 -6.29 -0.22 17.98
CA VAL A 63 -5.04 -0.18 18.76
C VAL A 63 -4.20 -1.44 18.56
N ILE A 64 -4.85 -2.61 18.57
CA ILE A 64 -4.13 -3.88 18.39
C ILE A 64 -3.71 -4.08 16.93
N ALA A 65 -4.52 -3.63 15.96
CA ALA A 65 -4.16 -3.68 14.56
C ALA A 65 -2.96 -2.79 14.23
N GLU A 66 -2.96 -1.54 14.70
CA GLU A 66 -1.81 -0.65 14.57
C GLU A 66 -0.55 -1.30 15.13
N ARG A 67 -0.65 -1.86 16.35
CA ARG A 67 0.49 -2.47 17.03
C ARG A 67 1.03 -3.66 16.25
N ALA A 68 0.14 -4.49 15.71
CA ALA A 68 0.53 -5.63 14.89
C ALA A 68 1.18 -5.19 13.57
N ILE A 69 0.70 -4.11 12.96
CA ILE A 69 1.30 -3.55 11.74
C ILE A 69 2.73 -3.06 12.02
N GLN A 70 2.94 -2.30 13.10
CA GLN A 70 4.26 -1.79 13.47
C GLN A 70 5.22 -2.92 13.87
N GLU A 71 4.75 -3.90 14.65
CA GLU A 71 5.57 -5.00 15.13
C GLU A 71 6.04 -5.92 14.00
N PHE A 72 5.20 -6.19 13.01
CA PHE A 72 5.46 -7.23 12.02
C PHE A 72 5.70 -6.72 10.60
N SER A 73 5.37 -5.46 10.28
CA SER A 73 5.42 -4.91 8.91
C SER A 73 4.83 -5.90 7.86
N PRO A 74 3.58 -6.36 8.05
CA PRO A 74 3.06 -7.49 7.29
C PRO A 74 2.74 -7.13 5.84
N VAL A 75 2.71 -8.15 4.97
CA VAL A 75 2.21 -8.05 3.59
C VAL A 75 0.76 -7.56 3.56
N ALA A 76 -0.05 -8.08 4.50
CA ALA A 76 -1.42 -7.66 4.70
C ALA A 76 -1.88 -7.98 6.13
N VAL A 77 -2.94 -7.29 6.56
CA VAL A 77 -3.71 -7.61 7.76
C VAL A 77 -5.03 -8.23 7.35
N LEU A 78 -5.28 -9.47 7.75
CA LEU A 78 -6.58 -10.12 7.59
C LEU A 78 -7.32 -10.06 8.91
N PHE A 79 -8.52 -9.51 8.91
CA PHE A 79 -9.37 -9.50 10.09
C PHE A 79 -10.47 -10.54 9.94
N VAL A 80 -10.42 -11.56 10.80
CA VAL A 80 -11.18 -12.80 10.65
C VAL A 80 -12.09 -12.97 11.86
N GLY A 81 -13.35 -13.33 11.61
CA GLY A 81 -14.33 -13.45 12.68
C GLY A 81 -15.71 -13.82 12.18
N VAL A 82 -16.72 -13.63 13.03
CA VAL A 82 -18.11 -13.87 12.67
C VAL A 82 -18.90 -12.56 12.53
N ALA A 83 -20.00 -12.59 11.77
CA ALA A 83 -20.91 -11.47 11.62
C ALA A 83 -22.36 -11.95 11.52
N GLY A 84 -23.29 -11.02 11.75
CA GLY A 84 -24.71 -11.24 11.47
C GLY A 84 -25.04 -10.87 10.02
N ALA A 85 -25.83 -11.68 9.33
CA ALA A 85 -26.33 -11.36 7.99
C ALA A 85 -27.46 -10.31 8.07
N LEU A 86 -27.41 -9.31 7.18
CA LEU A 86 -28.46 -8.29 7.06
C LEU A 86 -29.57 -8.68 6.08
N TRP A 87 -29.26 -9.62 5.17
CA TRP A 87 -30.15 -10.09 4.10
C TRP A 87 -30.15 -11.61 4.02
N GLU A 88 -31.25 -12.19 3.52
CA GLU A 88 -31.38 -13.65 3.35
C GLU A 88 -30.44 -14.22 2.28
N SER A 89 -29.92 -13.37 1.39
CA SER A 89 -28.91 -13.76 0.41
C SER A 89 -27.62 -14.24 1.07
N ALA A 90 -27.26 -13.74 2.25
CA ALA A 90 -26.13 -14.21 3.03
C ALA A 90 -26.56 -15.32 4.00
N ARG A 91 -26.29 -16.58 3.66
CA ARG A 91 -26.76 -17.74 4.43
C ARG A 91 -25.84 -18.01 5.62
N LEU A 92 -26.38 -18.64 6.65
CA LEU A 92 -25.56 -19.12 7.78
C LEU A 92 -24.46 -20.05 7.28
N GLY A 93 -23.22 -19.79 7.72
CA GLY A 93 -22.03 -20.49 7.29
C GLY A 93 -21.39 -19.98 5.99
N ASP A 94 -22.06 -19.13 5.19
CA ASP A 94 -21.38 -18.43 4.09
C ASP A 94 -20.29 -17.50 4.66
N VAL A 95 -19.27 -17.22 3.86
CA VAL A 95 -18.20 -16.26 4.16
C VAL A 95 -18.49 -14.98 3.40
N VAL A 96 -18.43 -13.83 4.08
CA VAL A 96 -18.45 -12.50 3.47
C VAL A 96 -17.05 -11.91 3.56
N MET A 97 -16.45 -11.64 2.42
CA MET A 97 -15.28 -10.77 2.32
C MET A 97 -15.75 -9.36 1.98
N ALA A 98 -15.34 -8.38 2.80
CA ALA A 98 -15.76 -7.01 2.57
C ALA A 98 -15.24 -6.49 1.23
N THR A 99 -16.10 -5.84 0.44
CA THR A 99 -15.64 -4.94 -0.64
C THR A 99 -15.21 -3.61 -0.06
N HIS A 100 -15.95 -3.14 0.94
CA HIS A 100 -15.63 -1.98 1.75
C HIS A 100 -16.32 -2.09 3.12
N VAL A 101 -15.89 -1.28 4.07
CA VAL A 101 -16.44 -1.22 5.43
C VAL A 101 -17.08 0.13 5.68
N TYR A 102 -18.29 0.15 6.20
CA TYR A 102 -18.96 1.34 6.73
C TYR A 102 -18.75 1.47 8.24
N ALA A 103 -18.21 2.60 8.72
CA ALA A 103 -18.38 3.01 10.12
C ALA A 103 -19.79 3.60 10.29
N TYR A 104 -20.78 2.74 10.48
CA TYR A 104 -22.19 3.11 10.25
C TYR A 104 -22.78 4.07 11.30
N HIS A 105 -22.11 4.23 12.45
CA HIS A 105 -22.47 5.20 13.50
C HIS A 105 -22.04 6.65 13.19
N GLY A 106 -21.25 6.88 12.14
CA GLY A 106 -20.87 8.24 11.73
C GLY A 106 -22.08 9.03 11.22
N GLY A 107 -22.33 10.21 11.79
CA GLY A 107 -23.46 11.05 11.39
C GLY A 107 -23.55 12.38 12.14
N THR A 108 -24.52 13.19 11.74
CA THR A 108 -24.86 14.47 12.39
C THR A 108 -26.29 14.37 12.94
N SER A 109 -26.48 14.74 14.21
CA SER A 109 -27.82 14.79 14.82
C SER A 109 -28.41 16.17 14.62
N GLU A 110 -29.55 16.25 13.93
CA GLU A 110 -30.30 17.48 13.65
C GLU A 110 -31.73 17.35 14.21
N ASP A 111 -32.48 18.46 14.25
CA ASP A 111 -33.85 18.50 14.79
C ASP A 111 -34.81 17.57 14.03
N ASP A 112 -34.54 17.30 12.75
CA ASP A 112 -35.31 16.40 11.90
C ASP A 112 -34.74 14.96 11.85
N GLY A 113 -33.72 14.66 12.67
CA GLY A 113 -33.18 13.33 12.89
C GLY A 113 -31.68 13.20 12.61
N LEU A 114 -31.19 11.96 12.73
CA LEU A 114 -29.80 11.63 12.41
C LEU A 114 -29.60 11.64 10.89
N LYS A 115 -28.50 12.23 10.41
CA LYS A 115 -28.06 12.20 9.01
C LYS A 115 -26.80 11.32 8.88
N PRO A 116 -26.78 10.28 8.03
CA PRO A 116 -25.64 9.39 7.91
C PRO A 116 -24.46 10.12 7.27
N ARG A 117 -23.29 10.01 7.88
CA ARG A 117 -22.01 10.49 7.34
C ARG A 117 -20.92 9.46 7.70
N PRO A 118 -21.02 8.23 7.17
CA PRO A 118 -20.08 7.18 7.51
C PRO A 118 -18.70 7.53 6.98
N ARG A 119 -17.67 7.02 7.65
CA ARG A 119 -16.39 6.78 6.99
C ARG A 119 -16.45 5.44 6.28
N VAL A 120 -15.81 5.39 5.12
CA VAL A 120 -15.79 4.21 4.25
C VAL A 120 -14.35 3.87 3.94
N TRP A 121 -14.01 2.59 4.05
CA TRP A 121 -12.69 2.07 3.65
C TRP A 121 -12.88 0.94 2.65
N GLU A 122 -12.37 1.14 1.44
CA GLU A 122 -12.38 0.11 0.41
C GLU A 122 -11.26 -0.91 0.65
N THR A 123 -11.54 -2.16 0.29
CA THR A 123 -10.53 -3.21 0.29
C THR A 123 -9.56 -2.98 -0.88
N ALA A 124 -8.26 -3.12 -0.62
CA ALA A 124 -7.23 -2.92 -1.64
C ALA A 124 -7.47 -3.82 -2.86
N HIS A 125 -7.27 -3.27 -4.05
CA HIS A 125 -7.63 -3.94 -5.31
C HIS A 125 -6.96 -5.31 -5.48
N GLY A 126 -5.66 -5.43 -5.19
CA GLY A 126 -4.92 -6.70 -5.31
C GLY A 126 -5.51 -7.80 -4.43
N ILE A 127 -5.72 -7.51 -3.14
CA ILE A 127 -6.35 -8.44 -2.21
C ILE A 127 -7.78 -8.82 -2.67
N SER A 128 -8.55 -7.86 -3.17
CA SER A 128 -9.89 -8.12 -3.72
C SER A 128 -9.85 -9.08 -4.92
N GLN A 129 -8.89 -8.92 -5.84
CA GLN A 129 -8.73 -9.81 -6.99
C GLN A 129 -8.33 -11.23 -6.55
N LEU A 130 -7.41 -11.37 -5.60
CA LEU A 130 -7.03 -12.67 -5.04
C LEU A 130 -8.23 -13.36 -4.37
N GLY A 131 -8.99 -12.63 -3.56
CA GLY A 131 -10.20 -13.16 -2.92
C GLY A 131 -11.22 -13.65 -3.94
N LEU A 132 -11.50 -12.85 -4.98
CA LEU A 132 -12.42 -13.21 -6.07
C LEU A 132 -11.93 -14.43 -6.86
N HIS A 133 -10.63 -14.51 -7.14
CA HIS A 133 -10.03 -15.67 -7.80
C HIS A 133 -10.20 -16.93 -6.94
N LEU A 134 -9.84 -16.85 -5.66
CA LEU A 134 -9.94 -17.96 -4.72
C LEU A 134 -11.38 -18.48 -4.59
N ALA A 135 -12.35 -17.57 -4.52
CA ALA A 135 -13.77 -17.93 -4.49
C ALA A 135 -14.24 -18.65 -5.77
N ARG A 136 -13.69 -18.30 -6.95
CA ARG A 136 -14.04 -18.96 -8.23
C ARG A 136 -13.47 -20.36 -8.35
N VAL A 137 -12.21 -20.55 -7.95
CA VAL A 137 -11.57 -21.89 -7.99
C VAL A 137 -12.11 -22.81 -6.89
N ASN A 138 -12.72 -22.22 -5.86
CA ASN A 138 -13.38 -22.91 -4.75
C ASN A 138 -12.46 -23.86 -3.95
N ASP A 139 -11.15 -23.58 -3.97
CA ASP A 139 -10.10 -24.32 -3.27
C ASP A 139 -9.78 -23.67 -1.91
N TRP A 140 -10.77 -23.54 -1.05
CA TRP A 140 -10.62 -22.84 0.24
C TRP A 140 -11.40 -23.45 1.40
N ALA A 141 -12.48 -24.16 1.11
CA ALA A 141 -13.34 -24.75 2.14
C ALA A 141 -12.80 -26.10 2.58
N ASP A 142 -12.87 -26.39 3.88
CA ASP A 142 -12.56 -27.73 4.38
C ASP A 142 -13.68 -28.71 4.01
N ASP A 143 -13.30 -29.97 3.73
CA ASP A 143 -14.24 -31.08 3.67
C ASP A 143 -14.83 -31.35 5.05
N MET A 144 -16.03 -30.85 5.28
CA MET A 144 -16.74 -31.01 6.54
C MET A 144 -17.99 -31.89 6.35
N PRO A 145 -18.03 -33.10 6.93
CA PRO A 145 -19.19 -33.98 6.81
C PRO A 145 -20.43 -33.37 7.48
N GLY A 146 -21.58 -33.47 6.81
CA GLY A 146 -22.87 -32.99 7.33
C GLY A 146 -23.32 -31.60 6.84
N HIS A 147 -22.67 -31.03 5.83
CA HIS A 147 -23.17 -29.83 5.14
C HIS A 147 -24.38 -30.17 4.27
N VAL A 148 -25.52 -29.52 4.54
CA VAL A 148 -26.69 -29.54 3.64
C VAL A 148 -26.36 -28.78 2.35
N HIS A 149 -25.50 -27.75 2.44
CA HIS A 149 -24.97 -26.98 1.32
C HIS A 149 -23.52 -26.58 1.58
N ALA A 150 -22.69 -26.56 0.53
CA ALA A 150 -21.34 -26.02 0.60
C ALA A 150 -21.40 -24.51 0.90
N PRO A 151 -20.55 -23.99 1.81
CA PRO A 151 -20.50 -22.57 2.10
C PRO A 151 -20.01 -21.81 0.86
N GLN A 152 -20.57 -20.62 0.63
CA GLN A 152 -20.14 -19.74 -0.46
C GLN A 152 -19.37 -18.55 0.07
N VAL A 153 -18.45 -18.02 -0.74
CA VAL A 153 -17.84 -16.71 -0.51
C VAL A 153 -18.66 -15.65 -1.22
N ARG A 154 -19.04 -14.61 -0.49
CA ARG A 154 -19.77 -13.44 -0.98
C ARG A 154 -18.92 -12.20 -0.81
N PHE A 155 -19.08 -11.28 -1.74
CA PHE A 155 -18.39 -10.00 -1.72
C PHE A 155 -19.44 -8.91 -1.61
N GLY A 156 -19.30 -8.05 -0.61
CA GLY A 156 -20.19 -6.91 -0.40
C GLY A 156 -19.80 -6.09 0.82
N ALA A 157 -20.54 -5.03 1.09
CA ALA A 157 -20.21 -4.14 2.18
C ALA A 157 -20.43 -4.79 3.55
N ILE A 158 -19.63 -4.38 4.54
CA ILE A 158 -19.81 -4.75 5.94
C ILE A 158 -20.06 -3.47 6.75
N ALA A 159 -21.15 -3.45 7.52
CA ALA A 159 -21.42 -2.38 8.47
C ALA A 159 -20.75 -2.69 9.82
N ALA A 160 -19.88 -1.80 10.27
CA ALA A 160 -19.15 -1.92 11.54
C ALA A 160 -19.56 -0.81 12.51
N GLY A 161 -19.89 -1.19 13.74
CA GLY A 161 -20.29 -0.24 14.80
C GLY A 161 -19.90 -0.72 16.19
N GLU A 162 -20.56 -0.17 17.22
CA GLU A 162 -20.29 -0.49 18.64
C GLU A 162 -21.44 -1.26 19.30
N VAL A 163 -22.54 -1.47 18.58
CA VAL A 163 -23.76 -2.09 19.10
C VAL A 163 -23.92 -3.48 18.51
N VAL A 164 -24.21 -4.47 19.35
CA VAL A 164 -24.62 -5.80 18.89
C VAL A 164 -26.02 -5.68 18.27
N GLN A 165 -26.09 -5.67 16.95
CA GLN A 165 -27.37 -5.66 16.24
C GLN A 165 -28.04 -7.05 16.30
N ASN A 166 -29.20 -7.12 16.94
CA ASN A 166 -30.00 -8.34 17.04
C ASN A 166 -31.51 -8.02 17.06
N SER A 167 -31.98 -7.30 16.03
CA SER A 167 -33.38 -6.92 15.88
C SER A 167 -33.70 -6.61 14.42
N LYS A 168 -34.91 -6.99 13.96
CA LYS A 168 -35.41 -6.54 12.64
C LYS A 168 -36.04 -5.15 12.68
N ILE A 169 -36.43 -4.64 13.84
CA ILE A 169 -37.36 -3.48 13.94
C ILE A 169 -36.83 -2.32 14.78
N SER A 170 -35.69 -2.49 15.45
CA SER A 170 -35.06 -1.41 16.23
C SER A 170 -34.75 -0.20 15.35
N ALA A 171 -34.51 0.95 15.99
CA ALA A 171 -34.13 2.17 15.27
C ALA A 171 -32.85 1.93 14.46
N GLU A 172 -31.88 1.22 15.03
CA GLU A 172 -30.63 0.81 14.41
C GLU A 172 -30.87 -0.14 13.23
N ALA A 173 -31.76 -1.13 13.39
CA ALA A 173 -32.13 -2.06 12.30
C ALA A 173 -32.67 -1.30 11.09
N ARG A 174 -33.59 -0.36 11.33
CA ARG A 174 -34.21 0.47 10.31
C ARG A 174 -33.19 1.41 9.69
N TRP A 175 -32.34 2.03 10.51
CA TRP A 175 -31.26 2.91 10.08
C TRP A 175 -30.31 2.21 9.11
N ILE A 176 -29.84 1.01 9.46
CA ILE A 176 -28.92 0.23 8.62
C ILE A 176 -29.60 -0.13 7.30
N ARG A 177 -30.83 -0.64 7.34
CA ARG A 177 -31.56 -1.00 6.11
C ARG A 177 -31.86 0.20 5.20
N GLN A 178 -32.03 1.39 5.76
CA GLN A 178 -32.34 2.60 4.98
C GLN A 178 -31.11 3.21 4.33
N HIS A 179 -29.97 3.21 5.03
CA HIS A 179 -28.80 4.00 4.62
C HIS A 179 -27.60 3.16 4.15
N TYR A 180 -27.56 1.87 4.49
CA TYR A 180 -26.47 0.94 4.16
C TYR A 180 -27.05 -0.35 3.58
N ASN A 181 -27.96 -0.20 2.61
CA ASN A 181 -28.78 -1.29 2.09
C ASN A 181 -28.01 -2.31 1.23
N ASP A 182 -26.78 -1.99 0.84
CA ASP A 182 -25.84 -2.86 0.15
C ASP A 182 -24.94 -3.66 1.11
N ALA A 183 -24.97 -3.35 2.41
CA ALA A 183 -24.25 -4.12 3.42
C ALA A 183 -24.82 -5.53 3.57
N LEU A 184 -23.98 -6.54 3.37
CA LEU A 184 -24.35 -7.95 3.52
C LEU A 184 -24.31 -8.41 4.97
N ALA A 185 -23.41 -7.84 5.75
CA ALA A 185 -23.15 -8.27 7.12
C ALA A 185 -22.92 -7.09 8.07
N ILE A 186 -23.14 -7.34 9.37
CA ILE A 186 -22.90 -6.40 10.46
C ILE A 186 -22.05 -7.02 11.57
N GLU A 187 -21.08 -6.26 12.06
CA GLU A 187 -20.15 -6.64 13.13
C GLU A 187 -19.65 -5.38 13.90
N MET A 188 -18.64 -5.55 14.77
CA MET A 188 -18.31 -4.52 15.78
C MET A 188 -16.86 -4.00 15.75
N GLU A 189 -16.03 -4.40 14.79
CA GLU A 189 -14.58 -4.18 14.90
C GLU A 189 -13.90 -3.77 13.58
N ALA A 190 -14.52 -4.05 12.43
CA ALA A 190 -13.88 -3.91 11.13
C ALA A 190 -13.52 -2.46 10.79
N ALA A 191 -14.30 -1.47 11.24
CA ALA A 191 -13.98 -0.06 11.02
C ALA A 191 -12.69 0.34 11.77
N GLY A 192 -12.47 -0.21 12.96
CA GLY A 192 -11.23 0.00 13.73
C GLY A 192 -10.01 -0.55 13.01
N VAL A 193 -10.08 -1.79 12.54
CA VAL A 193 -8.96 -2.42 11.80
C VAL A 193 -8.71 -1.75 10.45
N ALA A 194 -9.78 -1.43 9.71
CA ALA A 194 -9.66 -0.71 8.44
C ALA A 194 -9.04 0.68 8.62
N GLN A 195 -9.42 1.39 9.69
CA GLN A 195 -8.82 2.68 10.02
C GLN A 195 -7.33 2.55 10.37
N ALA A 196 -6.95 1.55 11.16
CA ALA A 196 -5.55 1.32 11.50
C ALA A 196 -4.72 0.99 10.24
N GLY A 197 -5.22 0.13 9.35
CA GLY A 197 -4.56 -0.15 8.08
C GLY A 197 -4.41 1.08 7.21
N HIS A 198 -5.48 1.86 7.04
CA HIS A 198 -5.47 3.08 6.24
C HIS A 198 -4.41 4.09 6.73
N LEU A 199 -4.33 4.33 8.05
CA LEU A 199 -3.34 5.27 8.61
C LEU A 199 -1.90 4.79 8.47
N ASN A 200 -1.67 3.48 8.40
CA ASN A 200 -0.33 2.89 8.28
C ASN A 200 0.04 2.53 6.83
N GLY A 201 -0.83 2.78 5.84
CA GLY A 201 -0.62 2.33 4.46
C GLY A 201 -0.57 0.79 4.31
N ALA A 202 -1.11 0.05 5.27
CA ALA A 202 -1.14 -1.40 5.25
C ALA A 202 -2.40 -1.91 4.54
N SER A 203 -2.24 -2.92 3.70
CA SER A 203 -3.37 -3.56 3.02
C SER A 203 -4.19 -4.38 4.01
N VAL A 204 -5.51 -4.16 4.04
CA VAL A 204 -6.44 -4.84 4.95
C VAL A 204 -7.51 -5.62 4.18
N ALA A 205 -7.81 -6.82 4.66
CA ALA A 205 -8.98 -7.59 4.24
C ALA A 205 -9.87 -7.90 5.44
N ILE A 206 -11.17 -7.74 5.31
CA ILE A 206 -12.13 -8.12 6.34
C ILE A 206 -12.90 -9.36 5.87
N ILE A 207 -12.84 -10.42 6.68
CA ILE A 207 -13.40 -11.74 6.36
C ILE A 207 -14.29 -12.16 7.52
N ARG A 208 -15.57 -12.43 7.22
CA ARG A 208 -16.58 -12.76 8.21
C ARG A 208 -17.36 -14.00 7.83
N GLY A 209 -17.43 -14.97 8.74
CA GLY A 209 -18.38 -16.07 8.63
C GLY A 209 -19.74 -15.63 9.15
N ILE A 210 -20.81 -15.94 8.44
CA ILE A 210 -22.17 -15.60 8.88
C ILE A 210 -22.63 -16.57 9.97
N SER A 211 -22.78 -16.07 11.20
CA SER A 211 -23.17 -16.88 12.37
C SER A 211 -24.64 -16.76 12.77
N ASP A 212 -25.28 -15.63 12.45
CA ASP A 212 -26.67 -15.34 12.80
C ASP A 212 -27.29 -14.36 11.79
N ARG A 213 -28.57 -14.03 11.97
CA ARG A 213 -29.34 -13.14 11.07
C ARG A 213 -29.53 -11.71 11.60
N ALA A 214 -28.86 -11.35 12.69
CA ALA A 214 -28.97 -10.03 13.34
C ALA A 214 -30.44 -9.59 13.61
N ASP A 215 -31.34 -10.54 13.83
CA ASP A 215 -32.78 -10.32 13.70
C ASP A 215 -33.61 -10.56 14.96
N GLY A 216 -32.95 -10.89 16.07
CA GLY A 216 -33.57 -11.19 17.35
C GLY A 216 -33.49 -12.66 17.74
N THR A 217 -33.11 -13.57 16.83
CA THR A 217 -33.10 -15.01 17.14
C THR A 217 -31.81 -15.52 17.78
N LYS A 218 -30.72 -14.72 17.77
CA LYS A 218 -29.30 -15.05 18.09
C LYS A 218 -29.04 -15.92 19.34
N SER A 219 -30.01 -16.11 20.24
CA SER A 219 -29.91 -16.95 21.43
C SER A 219 -30.57 -18.32 21.30
N SER A 220 -31.07 -18.70 20.12
CA SER A 220 -31.68 -20.01 19.88
C SER A 220 -30.66 -21.15 20.00
N ALA A 221 -31.12 -22.35 20.36
CA ALA A 221 -30.25 -23.52 20.46
C ALA A 221 -29.60 -23.90 19.12
N GLU A 222 -30.25 -23.56 18.01
CA GLU A 222 -29.75 -23.76 16.64
C GLU A 222 -28.65 -22.76 16.27
N ASP A 223 -28.77 -21.50 16.69
CA ASP A 223 -27.78 -20.44 16.43
C ASP A 223 -26.43 -20.69 17.13
N ARG A 224 -26.45 -21.34 18.31
CA ARG A 224 -25.21 -21.69 19.03
C ARG A 224 -24.27 -22.61 18.24
N ASN A 225 -24.81 -23.41 17.32
CA ASN A 225 -24.01 -24.32 16.50
C ASN A 225 -23.40 -23.62 15.28
N TRP A 226 -23.94 -22.47 14.88
CA TRP A 226 -23.48 -21.75 13.69
C TRP A 226 -22.23 -20.92 13.95
N GLN A 227 -22.07 -20.34 15.14
CA GLN A 227 -20.91 -19.50 15.43
C GLN A 227 -19.56 -20.24 15.25
N PRO A 228 -19.37 -21.46 15.79
CA PRO A 228 -18.14 -22.23 15.56
C PRO A 228 -17.91 -22.61 14.09
N ARG A 229 -18.98 -22.90 13.34
CA ARG A 229 -18.93 -23.26 11.92
C ARG A 229 -18.56 -22.06 11.06
N ALA A 230 -19.23 -20.93 11.28
CA ALA A 230 -18.96 -19.66 10.64
C ALA A 230 -17.50 -19.22 10.84
N ALA A 231 -17.01 -19.29 12.09
CA ALA A 231 -15.62 -18.98 12.40
C ALA A 231 -14.63 -19.94 11.69
N ALA A 232 -14.94 -21.23 11.62
CA ALA A 232 -14.11 -22.20 10.91
C ALA A 232 -14.04 -21.91 9.40
N ASN A 233 -15.17 -21.60 8.76
CA ASN A 233 -15.22 -21.27 7.33
C ASN A 233 -14.45 -19.97 7.03
N ALA A 234 -14.62 -18.94 7.86
CA ALA A 234 -13.88 -17.68 7.73
C ALA A 234 -12.37 -17.90 7.90
N ALA A 235 -11.97 -18.73 8.87
CA ALA A 235 -10.56 -19.08 9.10
C ALA A 235 -9.96 -19.89 7.95
N ALA A 236 -10.71 -20.83 7.36
CA ALA A 236 -10.26 -21.61 6.20
C ALA A 236 -10.02 -20.70 4.99
N PHE A 237 -10.98 -19.83 4.65
CA PHE A 237 -10.83 -18.85 3.57
C PHE A 237 -9.65 -17.91 3.81
N ALA A 238 -9.52 -17.36 5.03
CA ALA A 238 -8.45 -16.43 5.37
C ALA A 238 -7.06 -17.08 5.33
N ALA A 239 -6.92 -18.32 5.80
CA ALA A 239 -5.65 -19.05 5.76
C ALA A 239 -5.21 -19.28 4.30
N ARG A 240 -6.14 -19.64 3.42
CA ARG A 240 -5.83 -19.83 2.00
C ARG A 240 -5.51 -18.51 1.30
N LEU A 241 -6.25 -17.44 1.59
CA LEU A 241 -5.94 -16.10 1.08
C LEU A 241 -4.57 -15.61 1.54
N ALA A 242 -4.16 -15.89 2.78
CA ALA A 242 -2.84 -15.54 3.28
C ALA A 242 -1.71 -16.20 2.47
N VAL A 243 -1.89 -17.47 2.08
CA VAL A 243 -0.94 -18.20 1.23
C VAL A 243 -0.83 -17.55 -0.14
N GLU A 244 -1.97 -17.21 -0.78
CA GLU A 244 -1.98 -16.54 -2.08
C GLU A 244 -1.33 -15.15 -2.03
N LEU A 245 -1.55 -14.39 -0.95
CA LEU A 245 -0.95 -13.07 -0.75
C LEU A 245 0.58 -13.13 -0.66
N VAL A 246 1.11 -14.08 0.12
CA VAL A 246 2.56 -14.28 0.22
C VAL A 246 3.13 -14.73 -1.13
N GLY A 247 2.47 -15.68 -1.80
CA GLY A 247 2.89 -16.15 -3.12
C GLY A 247 2.92 -15.05 -4.19
N GLU A 248 1.91 -14.17 -4.23
CA GLU A 248 1.89 -13.01 -5.14
C GLU A 248 3.02 -12.02 -4.82
N GLN A 249 3.26 -11.73 -3.53
CA GLN A 249 4.33 -10.84 -3.11
C GLN A 249 5.73 -11.38 -3.47
N GLU A 250 5.95 -12.69 -3.32
CA GLU A 250 7.19 -13.37 -3.73
C GLU A 250 7.38 -13.30 -5.25
N GLN A 251 6.33 -13.54 -6.04
CA GLN A 251 6.39 -13.44 -7.50
C GLN A 251 6.66 -12.01 -7.97
N ILE A 252 6.05 -11.01 -7.34
CA ILE A 252 6.30 -9.60 -7.64
C ILE A 252 7.76 -9.27 -7.34
N ALA A 253 8.28 -9.66 -6.18
CA ALA A 253 9.68 -9.43 -5.80
C ALA A 253 10.66 -10.09 -6.80
N MET A 254 10.45 -11.36 -7.14
CA MET A 254 11.26 -12.05 -8.15
C MET A 254 11.21 -11.36 -9.52
N SER A 255 10.02 -10.91 -9.95
CA SER A 255 9.87 -10.21 -11.23
C SER A 255 10.58 -8.85 -11.24
N GLN A 256 10.65 -8.18 -10.09
CA GLN A 256 11.36 -6.91 -9.92
C GLN A 256 12.87 -7.11 -9.90
N GLU A 257 13.36 -8.17 -9.24
CA GLU A 257 14.77 -8.57 -9.28
C GLU A 257 15.19 -8.98 -10.69
N ASP A 258 14.38 -9.77 -11.39
CA ASP A 258 14.63 -10.13 -12.81
C ASP A 258 14.63 -8.90 -13.71
N ARG A 259 13.70 -7.94 -13.49
CA ARG A 259 13.70 -6.67 -14.21
C ARG A 259 14.91 -5.81 -13.85
N ALA A 260 15.34 -5.77 -12.60
CA ALA A 260 16.52 -5.04 -12.15
C ALA A 260 17.81 -5.67 -12.71
N HIS A 261 17.89 -7.01 -12.76
CA HIS A 261 18.99 -7.73 -13.40
C HIS A 261 19.01 -7.51 -14.92
N ARG A 262 17.85 -7.53 -15.59
CA ARG A 262 17.75 -7.15 -17.01
C ARG A 262 18.12 -5.67 -17.21
N ALA A 263 17.70 -4.77 -16.32
CA ALA A 263 18.03 -3.35 -16.34
C ALA A 263 19.54 -3.10 -16.16
N GLY A 264 20.20 -3.85 -15.26
CA GLY A 264 21.64 -3.80 -15.03
C GLY A 264 22.47 -4.46 -16.14
N SER A 265 21.84 -5.24 -17.03
CA SER A 265 22.48 -5.90 -18.17
C SER A 265 22.42 -5.10 -19.48
N PHE A 266 21.89 -3.86 -19.49
CA PHE A 266 21.85 -3.05 -20.71
C PHE A 266 23.22 -2.44 -21.07
N LYS A 267 24.06 -3.28 -21.67
CA LYS A 267 24.98 -2.87 -22.73
C LYS A 267 24.51 -3.50 -24.05
N GLU A 268 23.32 -3.13 -24.53
CA GLU A 268 22.90 -3.57 -25.86
C GLU A 268 22.24 -2.45 -26.67
N SER A 269 22.72 -2.34 -27.91
CA SER A 269 22.18 -1.50 -28.97
C SER A 269 20.73 -1.86 -29.27
N VAL A 270 19.85 -0.86 -29.30
CA VAL A 270 18.48 -1.02 -29.82
C VAL A 270 18.55 -1.07 -31.35
N SER A 271 18.28 -2.23 -31.94
CA SER A 271 18.14 -2.38 -33.40
C SER A 271 16.66 -2.44 -33.78
N ASN A 272 16.16 -1.40 -34.44
CA ASN A 272 14.82 -1.39 -35.02
C ASN A 272 14.94 -1.69 -36.52
N THR A 273 14.38 -2.81 -36.96
CA THR A 273 14.33 -3.18 -38.38
C THR A 273 12.92 -2.91 -38.90
N ALA A 274 12.78 -2.00 -39.86
CA ALA A 274 11.52 -1.70 -40.53
C ALA A 274 11.67 -1.89 -42.04
N HIS A 275 10.67 -2.49 -42.67
CA HIS A 275 10.56 -2.56 -44.13
C HIS A 275 9.41 -1.65 -44.58
N ASN A 276 9.73 -0.62 -45.38
CA ASN A 276 8.80 0.42 -45.85
C ASN A 276 7.99 1.13 -44.75
N SER A 277 8.60 1.44 -43.61
CA SER A 277 7.97 2.24 -42.55
C SER A 277 9.01 3.14 -41.86
N THR A 278 8.55 4.30 -41.37
CA THR A 278 9.38 5.23 -40.61
C THR A 278 9.33 4.87 -39.12
N VAL A 279 10.49 4.69 -38.49
CA VAL A 279 10.60 4.49 -37.04
C VAL A 279 10.98 5.80 -36.38
N GLY A 280 10.15 6.29 -35.46
CA GLY A 280 10.49 7.42 -34.59
C GLY A 280 11.19 6.93 -33.32
N ILE A 281 12.29 7.58 -32.93
CA ILE A 281 12.97 7.34 -31.64
C ILE A 281 12.98 8.66 -30.88
N MET A 282 12.53 8.64 -29.62
CA MET A 282 12.67 9.77 -28.71
C MET A 282 13.96 9.60 -27.91
N ALA A 283 14.90 10.55 -28.06
CA ALA A 283 16.20 10.51 -27.42
C ALA A 283 16.25 11.48 -26.23
N GLY A 284 16.95 11.08 -25.15
CA GLY A 284 17.19 11.95 -24.00
C GLY A 284 18.30 12.98 -24.27
N SER A 285 19.31 12.63 -25.06
CA SER A 285 20.27 13.59 -25.62
C SER A 285 20.86 13.09 -26.93
N VAL A 286 21.26 14.02 -27.81
CA VAL A 286 21.98 13.71 -29.05
C VAL A 286 23.28 14.51 -29.02
N LYS A 287 24.42 13.83 -29.18
CA LYS A 287 25.73 14.46 -29.28
C LYS A 287 26.42 13.97 -30.53
N GLU A 288 26.77 14.90 -31.43
CA GLU A 288 27.33 14.60 -32.75
C GLU A 288 26.45 13.61 -33.53
N SER A 289 26.93 12.39 -33.76
CA SER A 289 26.20 11.31 -34.46
C SER A 289 25.65 10.23 -33.51
N SER A 290 25.69 10.45 -32.19
CA SER A 290 25.29 9.48 -31.17
C SER A 290 24.00 9.90 -30.47
N VAL A 291 23.07 8.95 -30.34
CA VAL A 291 21.75 9.12 -29.72
C VAL A 291 21.74 8.38 -28.38
N TYR A 292 21.50 9.10 -27.29
CA TYR A 292 21.46 8.55 -25.93
C TYR A 292 20.01 8.50 -25.44
N VAL A 293 19.55 7.32 -25.04
CA VAL A 293 18.21 7.08 -24.48
C VAL A 293 18.39 6.73 -23.01
N ASN A 294 17.88 7.60 -22.12
CA ASN A 294 18.04 7.58 -20.66
C ASN A 294 19.49 7.69 -20.16
N ALA A 295 19.87 8.86 -19.65
CA ALA A 295 21.06 8.99 -18.82
C ALA A 295 20.61 9.16 -17.36
N ASP A 296 20.83 8.14 -16.54
CA ASP A 296 20.83 8.28 -15.08
C ASP A 296 21.83 9.40 -14.67
N PRO A 297 21.58 10.12 -13.56
CA PRO A 297 22.47 11.17 -13.11
C PRO A 297 23.82 10.55 -12.74
N LYS A 298 24.87 10.90 -13.50
CA LYS A 298 26.26 10.60 -13.16
C LYS A 298 26.55 11.12 -11.75
N VAL A 299 27.08 10.26 -10.89
CA VAL A 299 27.73 10.69 -9.64
C VAL A 299 28.93 11.55 -10.03
N ILE A 300 28.82 12.86 -9.82
CA ILE A 300 29.85 13.85 -10.17
C ILE A 300 30.85 13.90 -9.02
N SER A 301 32.10 13.50 -9.26
CA SER A 301 33.18 13.74 -8.31
C SER A 301 33.51 15.24 -8.23
N PRO A 302 34.17 15.72 -7.16
CA PRO A 302 34.73 17.07 -7.06
C PRO A 302 35.51 17.55 -8.30
N ALA A 303 36.29 16.65 -8.92
CA ALA A 303 37.07 16.96 -10.11
C ALA A 303 36.20 17.09 -11.35
N ASP A 304 35.12 16.30 -11.43
CA ASP A 304 34.15 16.35 -12.53
C ASP A 304 33.35 17.65 -12.50
N LEU A 305 33.00 18.17 -11.31
CA LEU A 305 32.28 19.44 -11.18
C LEU A 305 33.09 20.62 -11.74
N VAL A 306 34.40 20.67 -11.46
CA VAL A 306 35.28 21.74 -11.97
C VAL A 306 35.40 21.67 -13.50
N ALA A 307 35.50 20.47 -14.07
CA ALA A 307 35.55 20.27 -15.52
C ALA A 307 34.23 20.67 -16.20
N GLU A 308 33.09 20.35 -15.61
CA GLU A 308 31.78 20.74 -16.12
C GLU A 308 31.54 22.26 -16.02
N LEU A 309 32.01 22.92 -14.96
CA LEU A 309 31.97 24.39 -14.86
C LEU A 309 32.85 25.06 -15.93
N ASP A 310 34.01 24.47 -16.26
CA ASP A 310 34.86 24.96 -17.34
C ASP A 310 34.19 24.76 -18.72
N SER A 311 33.47 23.65 -18.92
CA SER A 311 32.66 23.38 -20.12
C SER A 311 31.50 24.38 -20.26
N PHE A 312 30.80 24.67 -19.17
CA PHE A 312 29.71 25.64 -19.13
C PHE A 312 30.21 27.05 -19.47
N ARG A 313 31.42 27.43 -19.01
CA ARG A 313 32.03 28.72 -19.34
C ARG A 313 32.23 28.93 -20.83
N GLU A 314 32.68 27.90 -21.54
CA GLU A 314 32.87 27.97 -22.99
C GLU A 314 31.55 27.98 -23.77
N GLN A 315 30.44 27.55 -23.15
CA GLN A 315 29.10 27.68 -23.72
C GLN A 315 28.55 29.09 -23.51
N LEU A 316 28.71 29.65 -22.30
CA LEU A 316 28.31 31.02 -22.01
C LEU A 316 28.96 32.02 -22.98
N LYS A 317 30.28 31.88 -23.22
CA LYS A 317 31.00 32.70 -24.22
C LYS A 317 30.46 32.56 -25.64
N ARG A 318 30.02 31.36 -26.03
CA ARG A 318 29.44 31.13 -27.36
C ARG A 318 28.08 31.82 -27.50
N HIS A 319 27.23 31.69 -26.48
CA HIS A 319 25.94 32.39 -26.47
C HIS A 319 26.09 33.92 -26.44
N HIS A 320 27.10 34.45 -25.76
CA HIS A 320 27.46 35.88 -25.84
C HIS A 320 27.90 36.27 -27.26
N ALA A 321 28.80 35.51 -27.88
CA ALA A 321 29.25 35.75 -29.26
C ALA A 321 28.13 35.66 -30.30
N GLU A 322 27.09 34.87 -30.04
CA GLU A 322 25.89 34.73 -30.86
C GLU A 322 24.83 35.82 -30.57
N GLY A 323 25.08 36.71 -29.61
CA GLY A 323 24.18 37.79 -29.22
C GLY A 323 22.97 37.36 -28.37
N ALA A 324 22.99 36.13 -27.85
CA ALA A 324 21.92 35.58 -27.00
C ALA A 324 22.03 36.02 -25.52
N VAL A 325 23.16 36.62 -25.14
CA VAL A 325 23.42 37.23 -23.83
C VAL A 325 24.08 38.56 -24.06
N ASP A 326 23.62 39.63 -23.41
CA ASP A 326 24.22 40.96 -23.54
C ASP A 326 25.55 41.10 -22.77
N ASP A 327 26.31 42.15 -23.07
CA ASP A 327 27.65 42.39 -22.51
C ASP A 327 27.67 42.56 -20.98
N ASP A 328 26.61 43.07 -20.38
CA ASP A 328 26.53 43.27 -18.93
C ASP A 328 26.18 41.96 -18.23
N THR A 329 25.22 41.21 -18.77
CA THR A 329 24.84 39.88 -18.28
C THR A 329 26.00 38.87 -18.41
N ASP A 330 26.74 38.85 -19.52
CA ASP A 330 27.90 37.95 -19.69
C ASP A 330 28.99 38.26 -18.65
N ARG A 331 29.28 39.53 -18.40
CA ARG A 331 30.31 39.95 -17.44
C ARG A 331 29.98 39.50 -16.02
N GLU A 332 28.74 39.69 -15.58
CA GLU A 332 28.30 39.26 -14.25
C GLU A 332 28.23 37.73 -14.16
N ALA A 333 27.75 37.05 -15.21
CA ALA A 333 27.67 35.60 -15.27
C ALA A 333 29.06 34.95 -15.22
N GLN A 334 30.06 35.49 -15.92
CA GLN A 334 31.43 35.01 -15.85
C GLN A 334 32.06 35.20 -14.47
N ALA A 335 31.72 36.29 -13.76
CA ALA A 335 32.20 36.55 -12.41
C ALA A 335 31.66 35.52 -11.40
N GLU A 336 30.34 35.25 -11.42
CA GLU A 336 29.69 34.25 -10.57
C GLU A 336 30.17 32.84 -10.88
N LEU A 337 30.34 32.49 -12.16
CA LEU A 337 30.90 31.20 -12.57
C LEU A 337 32.35 31.03 -12.11
N GLY A 338 33.15 32.08 -12.18
CA GLY A 338 34.53 32.10 -11.67
C GLY A 338 34.60 31.91 -10.15
N PHE A 339 33.64 32.47 -9.41
CA PHE A 339 33.52 32.25 -7.96
C PHE A 339 33.14 30.79 -7.65
N ALA A 340 32.11 30.26 -8.32
CA ALA A 340 31.66 28.88 -8.13
C ALA A 340 32.80 27.87 -8.38
N ARG A 341 33.59 28.10 -9.44
CA ARG A 341 34.73 27.27 -9.80
C ARG A 341 35.87 27.33 -8.78
N ARG A 342 36.18 28.52 -8.23
CA ARG A 342 37.21 28.64 -7.16
C ARG A 342 36.76 27.91 -5.90
N ALA A 343 35.50 28.08 -5.51
CA ALA A 343 34.94 27.40 -4.36
C ALA A 343 34.95 25.87 -4.55
N ALA A 344 34.55 25.35 -5.71
CA ALA A 344 34.58 23.91 -6.00
C ALA A 344 35.98 23.27 -5.94
N ARG A 345 37.07 24.05 -6.13
CA ARG A 345 38.46 23.57 -6.02
C ARG A 345 38.96 23.43 -4.58
N GLU A 346 38.33 24.13 -3.63
CA GLU A 346 38.71 24.04 -2.22
C GLU A 346 38.28 22.70 -1.60
N ASN A 347 37.37 21.96 -2.23
CA ASN A 347 36.95 20.59 -1.89
C ASN A 347 36.60 20.39 -0.41
N THR A 348 35.89 21.36 0.16
CA THR A 348 35.31 21.30 1.53
C THR A 348 33.80 21.50 1.48
N PRO A 349 33.02 20.92 2.41
CA PRO A 349 31.56 21.09 2.47
C PRO A 349 31.14 22.57 2.47
N GLU A 350 31.84 23.43 3.22
CA GLU A 350 31.58 24.88 3.28
C GLU A 350 31.90 25.59 1.95
N SER A 351 32.85 25.08 1.17
CA SER A 351 33.14 25.59 -0.17
C SER A 351 32.06 25.18 -1.18
N TYR A 352 31.46 24.00 -1.05
CA TYR A 352 30.36 23.56 -1.92
C TYR A 352 29.05 24.32 -1.67
N LYS A 353 28.78 24.72 -0.42
CA LYS A 353 27.68 25.65 -0.11
C LYS A 353 27.86 27.00 -0.81
N ARG A 354 29.08 27.54 -0.79
CA ARG A 354 29.43 28.78 -1.49
C ARG A 354 29.33 28.63 -3.01
N ALA A 355 29.78 27.50 -3.57
CA ALA A 355 29.62 27.20 -5.00
C ALA A 355 28.14 27.14 -5.40
N THR A 356 27.32 26.43 -4.63
CA THR A 356 25.88 26.31 -4.87
C THR A 356 25.17 27.68 -4.85
N MET A 357 25.54 28.56 -3.92
CA MET A 357 24.98 29.91 -3.86
C MET A 357 25.32 30.75 -5.11
N ALA A 358 26.57 30.68 -5.58
CA ALA A 358 26.97 31.37 -6.80
C ALA A 358 26.28 30.81 -8.06
N LEU A 359 26.12 29.48 -8.15
CA LEU A 359 25.36 28.87 -9.26
C LEU A 359 23.86 29.25 -9.22
N LYS A 360 23.27 29.41 -8.03
CA LYS A 360 21.89 29.92 -7.90
C LYS A 360 21.75 31.38 -8.35
N ARG A 361 22.76 32.22 -8.11
CA ARG A 361 22.80 33.62 -8.60
C ARG A 361 22.99 33.66 -10.11
N LEU A 362 23.93 32.86 -10.63
CA LEU A 362 24.16 32.70 -12.06
C LEU A 362 22.89 32.27 -12.81
N ARG A 363 22.09 31.38 -12.23
CA ARG A 363 20.79 30.98 -12.78
C ARG A 363 19.81 32.16 -12.91
N GLY A 364 19.87 33.12 -11.99
CA GLY A 364 19.07 34.33 -12.05
C GLY A 364 19.52 35.27 -13.18
N LEU A 365 20.84 35.43 -13.36
CA LEU A 365 21.41 36.27 -14.41
C LEU A 365 21.08 35.77 -15.82
N ILE A 366 21.08 34.46 -16.02
CA ILE A 366 20.82 33.84 -17.33
C ILE A 366 19.38 33.37 -17.52
N ALA A 367 18.44 33.84 -16.69
CA ALA A 367 17.06 33.34 -16.66
C ALA A 367 16.33 33.49 -18.00
N GLU A 368 16.71 34.47 -18.82
CA GLU A 368 16.15 34.72 -20.15
C GLU A 368 16.69 33.78 -21.24
N SER A 369 17.66 32.90 -20.91
CA SER A 369 18.19 31.87 -21.80
C SER A 369 17.81 30.47 -21.29
N PRO A 370 16.69 29.88 -21.78
CA PRO A 370 16.23 28.56 -21.36
C PRO A 370 17.27 27.46 -21.56
N GLU A 371 18.07 27.55 -22.64
CA GLU A 371 19.14 26.59 -22.90
C GLU A 371 20.23 26.64 -21.81
N LEU A 372 20.71 27.83 -21.46
CA LEU A 372 21.72 28.00 -20.41
C LEU A 372 21.18 27.60 -19.02
N VAL A 373 19.93 27.93 -18.71
CA VAL A 373 19.28 27.53 -17.45
C VAL A 373 19.19 26.00 -17.34
N SER A 374 18.78 25.32 -18.42
CA SER A 374 18.64 23.86 -18.44
C SER A 374 19.98 23.15 -18.19
N ARG A 375 21.07 23.70 -18.70
CA ARG A 375 22.42 23.15 -18.56
C ARG A 375 23.06 23.48 -17.21
N LEU A 376 22.70 24.58 -16.59
CA LEU A 376 23.19 24.96 -15.26
C LEU A 376 22.51 24.16 -14.14
N ALA A 377 21.24 23.78 -14.31
CA ALA A 377 20.45 23.05 -13.32
C ALA A 377 21.15 21.81 -12.73
N PRO A 378 21.72 20.87 -13.51
CA PRO A 378 22.43 19.72 -12.95
C PRO A 378 23.67 20.10 -12.15
N LEU A 379 24.35 21.22 -12.47
CA LEU A 379 25.53 21.68 -11.73
C LEU A 379 25.16 22.26 -10.36
N VAL A 380 23.99 22.89 -10.24
CA VAL A 380 23.46 23.37 -8.96
C VAL A 380 23.14 22.19 -8.03
N VAL A 381 22.57 21.12 -8.59
CA VAL A 381 22.25 19.89 -7.83
C VAL A 381 23.54 19.19 -7.40
N ALA A 382 24.47 18.99 -8.33
CA ALA A 382 25.77 18.35 -8.05
C ALA A 382 26.58 19.10 -6.99
N ALA A 383 26.59 20.44 -7.02
CA ALA A 383 27.25 21.24 -5.99
C ALA A 383 26.54 21.16 -4.63
N GLY A 384 25.22 20.98 -4.60
CA GLY A 384 24.43 20.82 -3.38
C GLY A 384 24.59 19.44 -2.74
N ASP A 385 24.70 18.39 -3.56
CA ASP A 385 24.91 17.02 -3.08
C ASP A 385 26.31 16.81 -2.46
N LEU A 386 27.27 17.67 -2.84
CA LEU A 386 28.63 17.70 -2.29
C LEU A 386 28.77 18.57 -1.02
N SER A 387 27.71 19.28 -0.61
CA SER A 387 27.72 20.28 0.47
C SER A 387 27.15 19.79 1.80
#